data_AF-A0A1Q4ZRA5-F1
#
_entry.id   AF-A0A1Q4ZRA5-F1
#
_cell.length_a   1.000
_cell.length_b   1.000
_cell.length_c   1.000
_cell.angle_alpha   90.00
_cell.angle_beta   90.00
_cell.angle_gamma   90.00
#
_symmetry.space_group_name_H-M   'P 1'
#
loop_
_entity.id
_entity.type
_entity.pdbx_description
1 polymer ?
#
loop_
_entity_poly.entity_id
_entity_poly.type
_entity_poly.pdbx_seq_one_letter_code
_entity_poly.pdbx_strand_id
1 'polypeptide(L)'
;MAPPGIARALQLAGIALHDAALLDTAERAMAACLAPGQLGLLVDGSLCHGWAGLLQVAARFARDARTTHVADRLAELAGPLLSGKDLTDGQTGLLEGNAGVVLALHTAAAQNAPVSDWDACMLLT
;
A
#
# COMPACT_ATOMS: atom_id res chain seq x y z
N MET A 1 7.18 8.20 -12.55
CA MET A 1 6.61 7.63 -11.31
C MET A 1 5.88 6.36 -11.68
N ALA A 2 6.21 5.21 -11.10
CA ALA A 2 5.33 4.05 -11.18
C ALA A 2 4.34 4.17 -10.01
N PRO A 3 3.01 4.13 -10.23
CA PRO A 3 2.06 4.03 -9.14
C PRO A 3 2.30 2.76 -8.32
N PRO A 4 2.02 2.76 -7.00
CA PRO A 4 2.17 1.57 -6.14
C PRO A 4 1.45 0.34 -6.70
N GLY A 5 0.28 0.51 -7.31
CA GLY A 5 -0.45 -0.58 -7.97
C GLY A 5 0.32 -1.24 -9.11
N ILE A 6 1.13 -0.49 -9.87
CA ILE A 6 2.00 -1.07 -10.91
C ILE A 6 3.10 -1.92 -10.26
N ALA A 7 3.71 -1.43 -9.18
CA ALA A 7 4.72 -2.21 -8.46
C ALA A 7 4.13 -3.54 -7.96
N ARG A 8 2.92 -3.52 -7.40
CA ARG A 8 2.22 -4.74 -6.97
C ARG A 8 1.87 -5.67 -8.14
N ALA A 9 1.37 -5.14 -9.25
CA ALA A 9 1.06 -5.93 -10.43
C ALA A 9 2.30 -6.64 -11.00
N LEU A 10 3.45 -5.94 -11.04
CA LEU A 10 4.73 -6.53 -11.44
C LEU A 10 5.19 -7.63 -10.47
N GLN A 11 4.98 -7.44 -9.16
CA GLN A 11 5.31 -8.45 -8.15
C GLN A 11 4.48 -9.71 -8.35
N LEU A 12 3.15 -9.57 -8.50
CA LEU A 12 2.23 -10.67 -8.73
C LEU A 12 2.58 -11.44 -10.02
N ALA A 13 2.90 -10.71 -11.10
CA ALA A 13 3.36 -11.32 -12.35
C ALA A 13 4.68 -12.09 -12.15
N GLY A 14 5.64 -11.50 -11.44
CA GLY A 14 6.92 -12.16 -11.12
C GLY A 14 6.75 -13.43 -10.28
N ILE A 15 5.81 -13.43 -9.33
CA ILE A 15 5.47 -14.62 -8.54
C ILE A 15 4.85 -15.70 -9.44
N ALA A 16 3.83 -15.36 -10.22
CA ALA A 16 3.09 -16.30 -11.05
C ALA A 16 3.94 -16.92 -12.16
N LEU A 17 4.88 -16.14 -12.70
CA LEU A 17 5.78 -16.57 -13.79
C LEU A 17 7.12 -17.11 -13.29
N HIS A 18 7.37 -17.08 -11.97
CA HIS A 18 8.69 -17.35 -11.39
C HIS A 18 9.82 -16.52 -12.03
N ASP A 19 9.55 -15.26 -12.34
CA ASP A 19 10.47 -14.35 -13.04
C ASP A 19 11.15 -13.38 -12.05
N ALA A 20 12.43 -13.62 -11.79
CA ALA A 20 13.23 -12.81 -10.89
C ALA A 20 13.44 -11.37 -11.39
N ALA A 21 13.47 -11.13 -12.70
CA ALA A 21 13.64 -9.79 -13.26
C ALA A 21 12.38 -8.93 -13.08
N LEU A 22 11.20 -9.53 -13.16
CA LEU A 22 9.94 -8.88 -12.79
C LEU A 22 9.91 -8.54 -11.29
N LEU A 23 10.33 -9.46 -10.42
CA LEU A 23 10.43 -9.19 -8.99
C LEU A 23 11.41 -8.07 -8.66
N ASP A 24 12.60 -8.05 -9.27
CA ASP A 24 13.56 -6.95 -9.11
C ASP A 24 12.98 -5.60 -9.56
N THR A 25 12.20 -5.61 -10.64
CA THR A 25 11.54 -4.41 -11.16
C THR A 25 10.42 -3.94 -10.24
N ALA A 26 9.65 -4.87 -9.68
CA ALA A 26 8.62 -4.58 -8.69
C ALA A 26 9.20 -3.94 -7.42
N GLU A 27 10.29 -4.50 -6.87
CA GLU A 27 11.00 -3.97 -5.70
C GLU A 27 11.54 -2.56 -5.95
N ARG A 28 12.17 -2.32 -7.12
CA ARG A 28 12.63 -0.98 -7.52
C ARG A 28 11.47 0.01 -7.67
N ALA A 29 10.37 -0.42 -8.28
CA ALA A 29 9.19 0.42 -8.45
C ALA A 29 8.58 0.81 -7.10
N MET A 30 8.43 -0.15 -6.18
CA MET A 30 7.92 0.11 -4.82
C MET A 30 8.87 1.05 -4.06
N ALA A 31 10.19 0.81 -4.10
CA ALA A 31 11.16 1.69 -3.47
C ALA A 31 11.08 3.14 -4.00
N ALA A 32 10.84 3.31 -5.30
CA ALA A 32 10.63 4.63 -5.90
C ALA A 32 9.35 5.31 -5.37
N CYS A 33 8.25 4.58 -5.19
CA CYS A 33 7.01 5.11 -4.58
C CYS A 33 7.23 5.59 -3.14
N LEU A 34 8.11 4.92 -2.40
CA LEU A 34 8.39 5.22 -0.98
C LEU A 34 9.50 6.28 -0.80
N ALA A 35 10.04 6.84 -1.87
CA ALA A 35 11.04 7.89 -1.78
C ALA A 35 10.44 9.16 -1.13
N PRO A 36 11.17 9.89 -0.27
CA PRO A 36 10.63 11.06 0.45
C PRO A 36 9.95 12.10 -0.45
N GLY A 37 10.52 12.35 -1.64
CA GLY A 37 9.93 13.28 -2.61
C GLY A 37 8.61 12.80 -3.23
N GLN A 38 8.35 11.50 -3.27
CA GLN A 38 7.06 10.95 -3.70
C GLN A 38 6.04 10.96 -2.56
N LEU A 39 6.47 10.61 -1.34
CA LEU A 39 5.62 10.70 -0.15
C LEU A 39 5.13 12.13 0.10
N GLY A 40 5.96 13.13 -0.19
CA GLY A 40 5.59 14.55 -0.09
C GLY A 40 4.51 15.02 -1.08
N LEU A 41 4.14 14.20 -2.08
CA LEU A 41 3.05 14.50 -3.02
C LEU A 41 1.67 14.02 -2.51
N LEU A 42 1.63 13.16 -1.49
CA LEU A 42 0.39 12.64 -0.93
C LEU A 42 -0.23 13.66 0.02
N VAL A 43 -1.40 14.16 -0.36
CA VAL A 43 -2.13 15.20 0.38
C VAL A 43 -3.44 14.69 1.00
N ASP A 44 -3.94 13.55 0.55
CA ASP A 44 -5.18 12.95 1.00
C ASP A 44 -4.96 11.57 1.66
N GLY A 45 -5.95 11.15 2.43
CA GLY A 45 -5.95 9.91 3.19
C GLY A 45 -6.58 8.74 2.46
N SER A 46 -7.15 8.95 1.26
CA SER A 46 -8.00 7.99 0.57
C SER A 46 -7.25 6.70 0.16
N LEU A 47 -8.02 5.66 -0.16
CA LEU A 47 -7.49 4.44 -0.80
C LEU A 47 -7.20 4.65 -2.29
N CYS A 48 -7.94 5.55 -2.95
CA CYS A 48 -7.86 5.71 -4.40
C CYS A 48 -6.52 6.32 -4.83
N HIS A 49 -6.04 7.34 -4.12
CA HIS A 49 -4.83 8.08 -4.50
C HIS A 49 -4.04 8.64 -3.30
N GLY A 50 -4.42 8.28 -2.08
CA GLY A 50 -3.85 8.82 -0.85
C GLY A 50 -2.97 7.87 -0.05
N TRP A 51 -2.73 8.29 1.19
CA TRP A 51 -1.91 7.57 2.16
C TRP A 51 -2.42 6.16 2.47
N ALA A 52 -3.74 5.95 2.60
CA ALA A 52 -4.28 4.62 2.87
C ALA A 52 -4.05 3.68 1.69
N GLY A 53 -4.16 4.17 0.45
CA GLY A 53 -3.90 3.40 -0.76
C GLY A 53 -2.45 2.92 -0.81
N LEU A 54 -1.51 3.84 -0.58
CA LEU A 54 -0.09 3.49 -0.52
C LEU A 54 0.20 2.48 0.61
N LEU A 55 -0.32 2.72 1.82
CA LEU A 55 -0.12 1.83 2.97
C LEU A 55 -0.66 0.42 2.68
N GLN A 56 -1.86 0.31 2.11
CA GLN A 56 -2.49 -0.97 1.80
C GLN A 56 -1.67 -1.76 0.78
N VAL A 57 -1.23 -1.09 -0.29
CA VAL A 57 -0.40 -1.73 -1.32
C VAL A 57 0.95 -2.14 -0.74
N ALA A 58 1.59 -1.29 0.08
CA ALA A 58 2.86 -1.60 0.73
C ALA A 58 2.73 -2.79 1.68
N ALA A 59 1.64 -2.89 2.44
CA ALA A 59 1.39 -4.01 3.35
C ALA A 59 1.21 -5.34 2.59
N ARG A 60 0.46 -5.35 1.48
CA ARG A 60 0.34 -6.53 0.60
C ARG A 60 1.68 -6.86 -0.06
N PHE A 61 2.39 -5.86 -0.56
CA PHE A 61 3.70 -6.04 -1.19
C PHE A 61 4.72 -6.65 -0.22
N ALA A 62 4.77 -6.17 1.02
CA ALA A 62 5.71 -6.62 2.04
C ALA A 62 5.55 -8.11 2.40
N ARG A 63 4.34 -8.68 2.28
CA ARG A 63 4.10 -10.10 2.57
C ARG A 63 4.76 -11.05 1.58
N ASP A 64 4.85 -10.62 0.32
CA ASP A 64 5.47 -11.40 -0.75
C ASP A 64 6.86 -10.85 -1.14
N ALA A 65 7.37 -9.86 -0.39
CA ALA A 65 8.66 -9.25 -0.66
C ALA A 65 9.79 -10.20 -0.28
N ARG A 66 10.90 -10.15 -1.03
CA ARG A 66 12.09 -10.95 -0.74
C ARG A 66 12.98 -10.32 0.33
N THR A 67 12.66 -9.08 0.73
CA THR A 67 13.42 -8.30 1.72
C THR A 67 12.46 -7.63 2.71
N THR A 68 12.96 -7.23 3.87
CA THR A 68 12.15 -6.57 4.91
C THR A 68 11.97 -5.06 4.69
N HIS A 69 12.63 -4.47 3.68
CA HIS A 69 12.72 -3.01 3.54
C HIS A 69 11.37 -2.30 3.45
N VAL A 70 10.37 -2.91 2.78
CA VAL A 70 9.01 -2.35 2.74
C VAL A 70 8.27 -2.58 4.07
N ALA A 71 8.43 -3.76 4.66
CA ALA A 71 7.81 -4.11 5.95
C ALA A 71 8.28 -3.17 7.08
N ASP A 72 9.58 -2.87 7.13
CA ASP A 72 10.21 -2.02 8.14
C ASP A 72 9.69 -0.57 8.10
N ARG A 73 9.08 -0.15 6.99
CA ARG A 73 8.54 1.20 6.78
C ARG A 73 7.02 1.30 6.99
N LEU A 74 6.31 0.20 7.20
CA LEU A 74 4.84 0.24 7.33
C LEU A 74 4.38 1.12 8.49
N ALA A 75 5.09 1.10 9.63
CA ALA A 75 4.79 1.95 10.77
C ALA A 75 5.00 3.45 10.46
N GLU A 76 6.04 3.80 9.71
CA GLU A 76 6.30 5.16 9.23
C GLU A 76 5.17 5.64 8.31
N LEU A 77 4.76 4.79 7.36
CA LEU A 77 3.69 5.09 6.40
C LEU A 77 2.31 5.23 7.05
N ALA A 78 2.08 4.54 8.18
CA ALA A 78 0.85 4.68 8.96
C ALA A 78 0.78 5.99 9.76
N GLY A 79 1.93 6.62 10.06
CA GLY A 79 2.03 7.81 10.91
C GLY A 79 1.10 8.97 10.49
N PRO A 80 1.08 9.40 9.22
CA PRO A 80 0.19 10.46 8.76
C PRO A 80 -1.29 10.17 8.99
N LEU A 81 -1.73 8.92 8.76
CA LEU A 81 -3.13 8.50 8.97
C LEU A 81 -3.48 8.44 10.47
N LEU A 82 -2.54 8.02 11.31
CA LEU A 82 -2.72 7.96 12.77
C LEU A 82 -2.67 9.34 13.44
N SER A 83 -2.05 10.33 12.80
CA SER A 83 -1.94 11.69 13.33
C SER A 83 -3.28 12.43 13.43
N GLY A 84 -4.35 11.90 12.83
CA GLY A 84 -5.70 12.46 12.95
C GLY A 84 -5.90 13.80 12.25
N LYS A 85 -5.00 14.18 11.33
CA LYS A 85 -5.34 15.23 10.35
C LYS A 85 -6.55 14.75 9.55
N ASP A 86 -7.52 15.65 9.31
CA ASP A 86 -8.60 15.42 8.33
C ASP A 86 -7.97 15.31 6.93
N LEU A 87 -7.49 14.11 6.63
CA LEU A 87 -6.97 13.72 5.33
C LEU A 87 -8.09 13.15 4.44
N THR A 88 -9.26 12.91 5.02
CA THR A 88 -10.50 12.61 4.31
C THR A 88 -11.44 13.80 4.47
N ASP A 89 -12.36 13.96 3.53
CA ASP A 89 -13.42 14.98 3.54
C ASP A 89 -14.59 14.63 4.50
N GLY A 90 -14.36 13.73 5.46
CA GLY A 90 -15.38 13.26 6.40
C GLY A 90 -16.31 12.17 5.86
N GLN A 91 -16.06 11.67 4.63
CA GLN A 91 -16.85 10.57 4.05
C GLN A 91 -16.60 9.26 4.80
N THR A 92 -17.61 8.38 4.79
CA THR A 92 -17.56 7.06 5.44
C THR A 92 -17.31 5.92 4.46
N GLY A 93 -17.18 6.21 3.17
CA GLY A 93 -17.01 5.22 2.11
C GLY A 93 -15.67 4.49 2.12
N LEU A 94 -15.57 3.44 1.30
CA LEU A 94 -14.34 2.64 1.16
C LEU A 94 -13.24 3.43 0.46
N LEU A 95 -13.47 3.90 -0.76
CA LEU A 95 -12.40 4.42 -1.62
C LEU A 95 -11.88 5.79 -1.17
N GLU A 96 -12.77 6.66 -0.70
CA GLU A 96 -12.47 8.07 -0.39
C GLU A 96 -12.67 8.40 1.09
N GLY A 97 -13.25 7.49 1.87
CA GLY A 97 -13.66 7.74 3.25
C GLY A 97 -12.86 7.00 4.32
N ASN A 98 -13.26 7.25 5.56
CA ASN A 98 -12.60 6.75 6.77
C ASN A 98 -12.64 5.21 6.89
N ALA A 99 -13.62 4.53 6.28
CA ALA A 99 -13.66 3.08 6.30
C ALA A 99 -12.44 2.47 5.62
N GLY A 100 -12.02 3.02 4.46
CA GLY A 100 -10.81 2.57 3.78
C GLY A 100 -9.54 2.83 4.57
N VAL A 101 -9.45 3.99 5.22
CA VAL A 101 -8.32 4.34 6.11
C VAL A 101 -8.17 3.33 7.25
N VAL A 102 -9.27 3.03 7.96
CA VAL A 102 -9.26 2.10 9.09
C VAL A 102 -8.91 0.68 8.62
N LEU A 103 -9.44 0.23 7.49
CA LEU A 103 -9.11 -1.09 6.92
C LEU A 103 -7.63 -1.19 6.52
N ALA A 104 -7.06 -0.14 5.94
CA ALA A 104 -5.64 -0.09 5.59
C ALA A 104 -4.74 -0.14 6.84
N LEU A 105 -5.05 0.67 7.86
CA LEU A 105 -4.35 0.65 9.15
C LEU A 105 -4.44 -0.71 9.83
N HIS A 106 -5.63 -1.32 9.83
CA HIS A 106 -5.84 -2.65 10.40
C HIS A 106 -5.01 -3.71 9.67
N THR A 107 -4.98 -3.68 8.34
CA THR A 107 -4.17 -4.60 7.54
C THR A 107 -2.67 -4.43 7.83
N ALA A 108 -2.19 -3.20 7.90
CA ALA A 108 -0.77 -2.90 8.16
C ALA A 108 -0.33 -3.31 9.58
N ALA A 109 -1.24 -3.24 10.57
CA ALA A 109 -0.97 -3.71 11.93
C ALA A 109 -1.10 -5.24 12.08
N ALA A 110 -1.85 -5.89 11.20
CA ALA A 110 -2.12 -7.31 11.27
C ALA A 110 -0.98 -8.16 10.67
N GLN A 111 -0.54 -9.16 11.42
CA GLN A 111 0.44 -10.15 10.94
C GLN A 111 -0.17 -11.13 9.92
N ASN A 112 -1.50 -11.27 9.91
CA ASN A 112 -2.23 -12.20 9.06
C ASN A 112 -3.04 -11.49 7.98
N ALA A 113 -3.37 -12.23 6.92
CA ALA A 113 -4.25 -11.72 5.87
C ALA A 113 -5.64 -11.30 6.41
N PRO A 114 -6.25 -10.24 5.85
CA PRO A 114 -7.63 -9.87 6.17
C PRO A 114 -8.57 -11.05 5.95
N VAL A 115 -9.47 -11.30 6.89
CA VAL A 115 -10.42 -12.43 6.81
C VAL A 115 -11.33 -12.33 5.59
N SER A 116 -11.68 -11.10 5.18
CA SER A 116 -12.64 -10.85 4.11
C SER A 116 -12.01 -10.59 2.73
N ASP A 117 -10.67 -10.58 2.60
CA ASP A 117 -9.94 -10.13 1.41
C ASP A 117 -10.59 -8.90 0.74
N TRP A 118 -10.99 -7.93 1.57
CA TRP A 118 -11.81 -6.79 1.16
C TRP A 118 -11.19 -5.96 0.02
N ASP A 119 -9.86 -6.00 -0.10
CA ASP A 119 -9.04 -5.30 -1.08
C ASP A 119 -8.82 -6.11 -2.37
N ALA A 120 -9.48 -7.26 -2.54
CA ALA A 120 -9.48 -8.00 -3.80
C ALA A 120 -10.04 -7.15 -4.97
N CYS A 121 -10.99 -6.25 -4.69
CA CYS A 121 -11.51 -5.30 -5.68
C CYS A 121 -10.45 -4.30 -6.19
N MET A 122 -9.32 -4.16 -5.47
CA MET A 122 -8.18 -3.34 -5.83
C MET A 122 -7.06 -4.13 -6.52
N LEU A 123 -7.26 -5.43 -6.80
CA LEU A 123 -6.32 -6.32 -7.48
C LEU A 123 -4.96 -6.44 -6.77
N LEU A 124 -4.98 -6.52 -5.43
CA LEU A 124 -3.77 -6.57 -4.60
C LEU A 124 -3.38 -7.97 -4.13
N THR A 125 -4.19 -8.99 -4.41
CA THR A 125 -4.02 -10.38 -3.96
C THR A 125 -3.38 -11.26 -5.01
#